data_AF-A0A1I8GNQ3-F1
#
_entry.id   AF-A0A1I8GNQ3-F1
#
_cell.length_a   1.000
_cell.length_b   1.000
_cell.length_c   1.000
_cell.angle_alpha   90.00
_cell.angle_beta   90.00
_cell.angle_gamma   90.00
#
_symmetry.space_group_name_H-M   'P 1'
#
loop_
_entity.id
_entity.type
_entity.pdbx_description
1 polymer ?
#
loop_
_entity_poly.entity_id
_entity_poly.type
_entity_poly.pdbx_seq_one_letter_code
_entity_poly.pdbx_strand_id
1 'polypeptide(L)'
;YPPSPQLEAGTPTNVLCQTQPASPEPAFVVSITGKENRTNQTVGHKIEFEEAVPREPTVVYTCEAFNGFGERRTRTITLLATYKAIASEVTVPSETPIQTESDITICSARNNPSERLSITEIDRALLQEGYPKYSETPGLSTAVVRLSSKAAEIKDAKLEFVCKMGNEVLARASVALVCEF
;
A
#
# COMPACT_ATOMS: atom_id res chain seq x y z
N TYR A 1 11.40 24.22 0.13
CA TYR A 1 11.12 23.14 -0.83
C TYR A 1 9.65 23.20 -1.20
N PRO A 2 9.28 23.16 -2.48
CA PRO A 2 7.87 23.01 -2.87
C PRO A 2 7.34 21.65 -2.39
N PRO A 3 6.04 21.53 -2.07
CA PRO A 3 5.44 20.25 -1.72
C PRO A 3 5.58 19.26 -2.89
N SER A 4 5.75 17.98 -2.56
CA SER A 4 5.74 16.94 -3.60
C SER A 4 4.37 16.92 -4.28
N PRO A 5 4.30 16.84 -5.62
CA PRO A 5 3.05 16.73 -6.34
C PRO A 5 2.25 15.51 -5.86
N GLN A 6 0.92 15.66 -5.79
CA GLN A 6 -0.01 14.61 -5.44
C GLN A 6 -0.87 14.27 -6.66
N LEU A 7 -0.97 12.98 -6.99
CA LEU A 7 -1.76 12.51 -8.12
C LEU A 7 -2.54 11.25 -7.75
N GLU A 8 -3.75 11.10 -8.27
CA GLU A 8 -4.55 9.90 -8.02
C GLU A 8 -3.95 8.69 -8.77
N ALA A 9 -3.75 7.57 -8.07
CA ALA A 9 -3.24 6.34 -8.68
C ALA A 9 -4.19 5.84 -9.78
N GLY A 10 -3.60 5.33 -10.87
CA GLY A 10 -4.34 4.95 -12.07
C GLY A 10 -4.61 6.11 -13.04
N THR A 11 -4.40 7.37 -12.63
CA THR A 11 -4.52 8.53 -13.53
C THR A 11 -3.47 8.42 -14.66
N PRO A 12 -3.89 8.43 -15.94
CA PRO A 12 -2.95 8.50 -17.06
C PRO A 12 -2.19 9.82 -17.01
N THR A 13 -0.86 9.76 -17.00
CA THR A 13 0.01 10.93 -16.93
C THR A 13 1.03 10.89 -18.05
N ASN A 14 1.24 12.03 -18.72
CA ASN A 14 2.30 12.16 -19.71
C ASN A 14 3.66 12.33 -19.02
N VAL A 15 4.55 11.36 -19.23
CA VAL A 15 5.94 11.36 -18.75
C VAL A 15 6.82 11.92 -19.85
N LEU A 16 7.37 13.11 -19.62
CA LEU A 16 8.31 13.76 -20.54
C LEU A 16 9.69 13.88 -19.90
N CYS A 17 10.67 13.28 -20.57
CA CYS A 17 12.07 13.62 -20.36
C CYS A 17 12.65 14.30 -21.58
N GLN A 18 13.43 15.35 -21.35
CA GLN A 18 14.10 16.07 -22.42
C GLN A 18 15.48 16.53 -21.96
N THR A 19 16.42 16.51 -22.90
CA THR A 19 17.75 17.11 -22.74
C THR A 19 17.91 18.26 -23.72
N GLN A 20 19.00 19.01 -23.58
CA GLN A 20 19.46 19.83 -24.70
C GLN A 20 19.87 18.94 -25.88
N PRO A 21 19.84 19.45 -27.12
CA PRO A 21 20.37 18.72 -28.28
C PRO A 21 21.82 18.28 -28.07
N ALA A 22 22.13 17.04 -28.41
CA ALA A 22 23.47 16.46 -28.30
C ALA A 22 23.77 15.58 -29.52
N SER A 23 25.06 15.44 -29.86
CA SER A 23 25.54 14.55 -30.91
C SER A 23 26.68 13.68 -30.35
N PRO A 24 26.56 12.34 -30.34
CA PRO A 24 25.38 11.56 -30.75
C PRO A 24 24.14 11.86 -29.89
N GLU A 25 22.97 11.47 -30.39
CA GLU A 25 21.73 11.57 -29.62
C GLU A 25 21.81 10.75 -28.33
N PRO A 26 21.27 11.25 -27.21
CA PRO A 26 21.33 10.52 -25.95
C PRO A 26 20.32 9.37 -25.95
N ALA A 27 20.75 8.22 -25.46
CA ALA A 27 19.84 7.16 -25.04
C ALA A 27 19.21 7.52 -23.69
N PHE A 28 17.91 7.26 -23.54
CA PHE A 28 17.18 7.49 -22.30
C PHE A 28 16.87 6.19 -21.57
N VAL A 29 16.87 6.24 -20.23
CA VAL A 29 16.32 5.20 -19.37
C VAL A 29 15.37 5.89 -18.40
N VAL A 30 14.09 5.53 -18.45
CA VAL A 30 13.07 6.01 -17.53
C VAL A 30 12.68 4.87 -16.60
N SER A 31 12.89 5.07 -15.31
CA SER A 31 12.54 4.12 -14.25
C SER A 31 11.42 4.71 -13.39
N ILE A 32 10.39 3.92 -13.13
CA ILE A 32 9.22 4.33 -12.35
C ILE A 32 9.01 3.28 -11.25
N THR A 33 8.77 3.71 -10.01
CA THR A 33 8.51 2.78 -8.88
C THR A 33 7.41 1.77 -9.23
N GLY A 34 7.70 0.48 -9.04
CA GLY A 34 6.74 -0.60 -9.29
C GLY A 34 6.49 -0.92 -10.76
N LYS A 35 7.29 -0.38 -11.69
CA LYS A 35 7.19 -0.62 -13.13
C LYS A 35 8.52 -1.06 -13.73
N GLU A 36 8.44 -1.70 -14.89
CA GLU A 36 9.62 -2.01 -15.69
C GLU A 36 10.21 -0.73 -16.31
N ASN A 37 11.52 -0.74 -16.52
CA ASN A 37 12.22 0.39 -17.12
C ASN A 37 11.82 0.56 -18.60
N ARG A 38 11.69 1.82 -19.01
CA ARG A 38 11.45 2.21 -20.41
C ARG A 38 12.74 2.77 -21.01
N THR A 39 13.20 2.20 -22.12
CA THR A 39 14.52 2.55 -22.69
C THR A 39 14.52 3.01 -24.16
N ASN A 40 13.49 2.69 -24.95
CA ASN A 40 13.61 2.68 -26.42
C ASN A 40 12.51 3.45 -27.20
N GLN A 41 11.86 4.45 -26.61
CA GLN A 41 10.92 5.34 -27.33
C GLN A 41 11.47 6.76 -27.48
N THR A 42 12.74 6.87 -27.89
CA THR A 42 13.41 8.17 -28.06
C THR A 42 13.13 8.73 -29.44
N VAL A 43 12.64 9.97 -29.48
CA VAL A 43 12.55 10.77 -30.71
C VAL A 43 13.48 11.97 -30.52
N GLY A 44 14.71 11.86 -31.01
CA GLY A 44 15.74 12.89 -30.86
C GLY A 44 16.21 13.06 -29.40
N HIS A 45 16.11 14.28 -28.86
CA HIS A 45 16.58 14.66 -27.53
C HIS A 45 15.52 14.53 -26.42
N LYS A 46 14.46 13.75 -26.66
CA LYS A 46 13.39 13.50 -25.68
C LYS A 46 12.80 12.09 -25.78
N ILE A 47 12.22 11.66 -24.67
CA ILE A 47 11.31 10.51 -24.57
C ILE A 47 10.02 10.97 -23.91
N GLU A 48 8.90 10.60 -24.52
CA GLU A 48 7.56 11.03 -24.11
C GLU A 48 6.59 9.85 -24.26
N PHE A 49 5.87 9.52 -23.19
CA PHE A 49 4.87 8.46 -23.20
C PHE A 49 3.85 8.66 -22.09
N GLU A 50 2.67 8.08 -22.27
CA GLU A 50 1.66 8.03 -21.22
C GLU A 50 1.89 6.82 -20.31
N GLU A 51 1.80 7.02 -19.00
CA GLU A 51 1.81 5.94 -18.01
C GLU A 51 0.81 6.24 -16.90
N ALA A 52 0.11 5.19 -16.45
CA ALA A 52 -0.82 5.32 -15.34
C ALA A 52 -0.02 5.39 -14.02
N VAL A 53 -0.37 6.35 -13.15
CA VAL A 53 0.30 6.53 -11.85
C VAL A 53 0.25 5.20 -11.06
N PRO A 54 1.40 4.63 -10.68
CA PRO A 54 1.45 3.40 -9.89
C PRO A 54 0.73 3.55 -8.55
N ARG A 55 0.21 2.43 -8.04
CA ARG A 55 -0.46 2.38 -6.75
C ARG A 55 0.51 2.15 -5.59
N GLU A 56 1.58 2.92 -5.59
CA GLU A 56 2.60 2.95 -4.54
C GLU A 56 2.48 4.27 -3.78
N PRO A 57 2.56 4.29 -2.43
CA PRO A 57 2.31 5.51 -1.66
C PRO A 57 3.25 6.67 -2.04
N THR A 58 4.48 6.32 -2.41
CA THR A 58 5.49 7.23 -2.95
C THR A 58 5.96 6.67 -4.28
N VAL A 59 5.80 7.44 -5.35
CA VAL A 59 6.26 7.07 -6.69
C VAL A 59 7.43 7.96 -7.08
N VAL A 60 8.52 7.33 -7.49
CA VAL A 60 9.73 8.00 -7.95
C VAL A 60 9.86 7.77 -9.45
N TYR A 61 9.90 8.86 -10.20
CA TYR A 61 10.23 8.88 -11.63
C TYR A 61 11.68 9.31 -11.76
N THR A 62 12.51 8.43 -12.28
CA THR A 62 13.92 8.71 -12.56
C THR A 62 14.12 8.68 -14.05
N CYS A 63 14.71 9.74 -14.57
CA CYS A 63 15.09 9.84 -15.96
C CYS A 63 16.58 9.98 -16.10
N GLU A 64 17.19 9.07 -16.84
CA GLU A 64 18.60 9.07 -17.15
C GLU A 64 18.82 9.27 -18.64
N ALA A 65 19.81 10.07 -19.01
CA ALA A 65 20.21 10.31 -20.38
C ALA A 65 21.73 10.19 -20.52
N PHE A 66 22.18 9.47 -21.56
CA PHE A 66 23.60 9.30 -21.86
C PHE A 66 23.85 9.10 -23.35
N ASN A 67 24.81 9.83 -23.92
CA ASN A 67 25.16 9.76 -25.34
C ASN A 67 26.51 9.05 -25.61
N GLY A 68 27.09 8.38 -24.61
CA GLY A 68 28.41 7.76 -24.73
C GLY A 68 29.58 8.67 -24.37
N PHE A 69 29.35 9.98 -24.18
CA PHE A 69 30.39 10.96 -23.88
C PHE A 69 30.06 11.79 -22.65
N GLY A 70 31.08 12.04 -21.82
CA GLY A 70 30.92 12.82 -20.59
C GLY A 70 30.09 12.10 -19.52
N GLU A 71 29.42 12.87 -18.67
CA GLU A 71 28.65 12.34 -17.54
C GLU A 71 27.21 11.99 -17.93
N ARG A 72 26.71 10.89 -17.35
CA ARG A 72 25.29 10.55 -17.37
C ARG A 72 24.48 11.61 -16.63
N ARG A 73 23.41 12.09 -17.23
CA ARG A 73 22.49 13.06 -16.61
C ARG A 73 21.30 12.32 -16.02
N THR A 74 21.04 12.56 -14.74
CA THR A 74 19.89 11.97 -14.02
C THR A 74 19.02 13.07 -13.43
N ARG A 75 17.70 12.95 -13.61
CA ARG A 75 16.69 13.79 -12.98
C ARG A 75 15.65 12.91 -12.31
N THR A 76 15.24 13.30 -11.12
CA THR A 76 14.26 12.54 -10.33
C THR A 76 13.12 13.45 -9.89
N ILE A 77 11.90 12.95 -10.02
CA ILE A 77 10.69 13.56 -9.47
C ILE A 77 10.05 12.55 -8.53
N THR A 78 9.76 12.98 -7.31
CA THR A 78 8.99 12.20 -6.34
C THR A 78 7.58 12.75 -6.27
N LEU A 79 6.60 11.88 -6.36
CA LEU A 79 5.19 12.22 -6.22
C LEU A 79 4.54 11.31 -5.18
N LEU A 80 3.48 11.80 -4.56
CA LEU A 80 2.66 11.03 -3.65
C LEU A 80 1.42 10.56 -4.40
N ALA A 81 1.25 9.24 -4.56
CA ALA A 81 0.08 8.72 -5.27
C ALA A 81 -1.08 8.53 -4.30
N THR A 82 -2.18 9.26 -4.47
CA THR A 82 -3.36 9.12 -3.63
C THR A 82 -4.31 8.07 -4.18
N TYR A 83 -4.97 7.34 -3.31
CA TYR A 83 -6.00 6.39 -3.70
C TYR A 83 -6.88 6.05 -2.52
N LYS A 84 -8.17 5.85 -2.81
CA LYS A 84 -9.14 5.38 -1.82
C LYS A 84 -8.74 4.02 -1.26
N ALA A 85 -9.19 3.79 -0.04
CA ALA A 85 -9.01 2.54 0.65
C ALA A 85 -9.56 1.38 -0.18
N ILE A 86 -8.71 0.40 -0.42
CA ILE A 86 -9.12 -0.93 -0.86
C ILE A 86 -8.87 -1.87 0.30
N ALA A 87 -9.95 -2.42 0.83
CA ALA A 87 -9.88 -3.50 1.79
C ALA A 87 -9.20 -4.70 1.13
N SER A 88 -8.11 -5.17 1.70
CA SER A 88 -7.71 -6.55 1.47
C SER A 88 -8.46 -7.35 2.53
N GLU A 89 -9.46 -8.13 2.12
CA GLU A 89 -10.15 -9.06 3.01
C GLU A 89 -9.10 -9.88 3.76
N VAL A 90 -9.17 -9.84 5.09
CA VAL A 90 -8.33 -10.69 5.91
C VAL A 90 -9.03 -12.02 6.06
N THR A 91 -8.60 -12.97 5.24
CA THR A 91 -8.86 -14.39 5.44
C THR A 91 -8.01 -14.85 6.63
N VAL A 92 -8.61 -14.91 7.82
CA VAL A 92 -8.02 -15.73 8.89
C VAL A 92 -8.32 -17.18 8.52
N PRO A 93 -7.33 -18.08 8.44
CA PRO A 93 -7.60 -19.48 8.14
C PRO A 93 -8.56 -20.02 9.21
N SER A 94 -9.72 -20.52 8.80
CA SER A 94 -10.74 -21.05 9.71
C SER A 94 -10.31 -22.30 10.49
N GLU A 95 -9.07 -22.76 10.29
CA GLU A 95 -8.58 -24.05 10.75
C GLU A 95 -7.24 -23.97 11.51
N THR A 96 -6.63 -22.79 11.65
CA THR A 96 -5.43 -22.68 12.50
C THR A 96 -5.84 -22.53 13.96
N PRO A 97 -5.41 -23.42 14.87
CA PRO A 97 -5.56 -23.21 16.30
C PRO A 97 -4.90 -21.88 16.66
N ILE A 98 -5.71 -20.89 17.00
CA ILE A 98 -5.18 -19.58 17.37
C ILE A 98 -4.65 -19.71 18.79
N GLN A 99 -3.33 -19.68 18.90
CA GLN A 99 -2.68 -19.58 20.21
C GLN A 99 -3.07 -18.24 20.81
N THR A 100 -3.77 -18.28 21.96
CA THR A 100 -3.84 -17.15 22.88
C THR A 100 -2.42 -16.63 23.08
N GLU A 101 -2.23 -15.30 23.01
CA GLU A 101 -0.93 -14.57 23.01
C GLU A 101 -0.36 -14.11 21.65
N SER A 102 -0.97 -14.45 20.51
CA SER A 102 -0.53 -13.94 19.20
C SER A 102 -1.36 -12.75 18.68
N ASP A 103 -0.72 -11.81 17.98
CA ASP A 103 -1.43 -10.74 17.28
C ASP A 103 -2.07 -11.28 16.00
N ILE A 104 -3.38 -11.12 15.89
CA ILE A 104 -4.17 -11.52 14.74
C ILE A 104 -4.51 -10.25 13.98
N THR A 105 -4.01 -10.13 12.76
CA THR A 105 -4.48 -9.10 11.85
C THR A 105 -5.90 -9.45 11.46
N ILE A 106 -6.86 -8.58 11.78
CA ILE A 106 -8.27 -8.80 11.45
C ILE A 106 -8.77 -7.87 10.35
N CYS A 107 -8.06 -6.78 10.11
CA CYS A 107 -8.36 -5.92 8.97
C CYS A 107 -7.08 -5.27 8.44
N SER A 108 -6.99 -5.18 7.11
CA SER A 108 -5.96 -4.40 6.42
C SER A 108 -6.58 -3.67 5.25
N ALA A 109 -6.17 -2.43 5.03
CA ALA A 109 -6.64 -1.61 3.92
C ALA A 109 -5.46 -0.90 3.28
N ARG A 110 -5.33 -1.02 1.96
CA ARG A 110 -4.37 -0.22 1.19
C ARG A 110 -5.00 1.13 0.90
N ASN A 111 -4.40 2.21 1.41
CA ASN A 111 -4.88 3.58 1.25
C ASN A 111 -3.70 4.56 1.20
N ASN A 112 -3.89 5.69 0.50
CA ASN A 112 -2.97 6.82 0.62
C ASN A 112 -3.73 8.14 0.37
N PRO A 113 -3.74 9.11 1.30
CA PRO A 113 -3.07 9.09 2.61
C PRO A 113 -3.59 7.95 3.50
N SER A 114 -2.73 7.47 4.39
CA SER A 114 -3.11 6.41 5.32
C SER A 114 -4.13 6.94 6.31
N GLU A 115 -5.26 6.26 6.42
CA GLU A 115 -6.35 6.63 7.31
C GLU A 115 -6.53 5.60 8.41
N ARG A 116 -6.98 6.04 9.58
CA ARG A 116 -7.17 5.14 10.72
C ARG A 116 -8.36 4.21 10.50
N LEU A 117 -8.11 2.91 10.70
CA LEU A 117 -9.17 1.90 10.77
C LEU A 117 -9.90 1.94 12.11
N SER A 118 -11.12 1.45 12.13
CA SER A 118 -11.88 1.17 13.34
C SER A 118 -12.58 -0.17 13.23
N ILE A 119 -12.60 -0.91 14.34
CA ILE A 119 -13.33 -2.17 14.44
C ILE A 119 -14.54 -1.95 15.33
N THR A 120 -15.70 -2.37 14.82
CA THR A 120 -16.99 -2.32 15.52
C THR A 120 -17.60 -3.72 15.62
N GLU A 121 -18.62 -3.89 16.46
CA GLU A 121 -19.35 -5.17 16.63
C GLU A 121 -18.48 -6.34 17.14
N ILE A 122 -17.40 -6.03 17.87
CA ILE A 122 -16.48 -7.02 18.45
C ILE A 122 -16.75 -7.25 19.94
N ASP A 123 -16.74 -8.52 20.39
CA ASP A 123 -16.80 -8.85 21.80
C ASP A 123 -15.45 -8.55 22.48
N ARG A 124 -15.37 -7.40 23.14
CA ARG A 124 -14.16 -6.94 23.84
C ARG A 124 -13.82 -7.77 25.06
N ALA A 125 -14.75 -8.54 25.62
CA ALA A 125 -14.47 -9.40 26.77
C ALA A 125 -13.52 -10.56 26.39
N LEU A 126 -13.50 -10.93 25.10
CA LEU A 126 -12.62 -11.96 24.54
C LEU A 126 -11.24 -11.42 24.16
N LEU A 127 -11.01 -10.11 24.26
CA LEU A 127 -9.75 -9.48 23.89
C LEU A 127 -8.87 -9.25 25.11
N GLN A 128 -7.56 -9.33 24.89
CA GLN A 128 -6.58 -8.87 25.87
C GLN A 128 -6.69 -7.34 26.06
N GLU A 129 -6.42 -6.89 27.28
CA GLU A 129 -6.38 -5.45 27.58
C GLU A 129 -5.42 -4.70 26.65
N GLY A 130 -5.85 -3.53 26.17
CA GLY A 130 -5.09 -2.73 25.20
C GLY A 130 -5.32 -3.09 23.72
N TYR A 131 -6.17 -4.07 23.42
CA TYR A 131 -6.63 -4.38 22.06
C TYR A 131 -8.07 -3.89 21.80
N PRO A 132 -8.45 -3.63 20.53
CA PRO A 132 -7.63 -3.69 19.31
C PRO A 132 -6.57 -2.60 19.21
N LYS A 133 -5.46 -2.91 18.53
CA LYS A 133 -4.43 -1.93 18.15
C LYS A 133 -4.55 -1.59 16.67
N TYR A 134 -4.20 -0.36 16.34
CA TYR A 134 -4.27 0.19 14.99
C TYR A 134 -2.89 0.70 14.59
N SER A 135 -2.56 0.61 13.32
CA SER A 135 -1.32 1.13 12.74
C SER A 135 -1.60 1.72 11.37
N GLU A 136 -1.04 2.90 11.11
CA GLU A 136 -1.07 3.58 9.83
C GLU A 136 0.37 3.77 9.34
N THR A 137 0.74 3.03 8.29
CA THR A 137 1.99 3.25 7.55
C THR A 137 1.65 3.72 6.14
N PRO A 138 2.52 4.46 5.44
CA PRO A 138 2.23 4.93 4.09
C PRO A 138 1.80 3.77 3.18
N GLY A 139 0.58 3.85 2.62
CA GLY A 139 0.04 2.82 1.74
C GLY A 139 -0.71 1.67 2.43
N LEU A 140 -0.68 1.58 3.78
CA LEU A 140 -1.29 0.48 4.51
C LEU A 140 -1.78 0.89 5.92
N SER A 141 -3.07 0.68 6.16
CA SER A 141 -3.65 0.69 7.50
C SER A 141 -3.96 -0.73 7.96
N THR A 142 -3.65 -1.05 9.21
CA THR A 142 -3.92 -2.37 9.79
C THR A 142 -4.59 -2.25 11.15
N ALA A 143 -5.46 -3.21 11.45
CA ALA A 143 -6.04 -3.39 12.76
C ALA A 143 -5.80 -4.83 13.25
N VAL A 144 -5.23 -4.94 14.44
CA VAL A 144 -4.86 -6.21 15.07
C VAL A 144 -5.59 -6.39 16.39
N VAL A 145 -5.94 -7.64 16.68
CA VAL A 145 -6.50 -8.06 17.97
C VAL A 145 -5.63 -9.15 18.57
N ARG A 146 -5.75 -9.30 19.88
CA ARG A 146 -5.18 -10.41 20.60
C ARG A 146 -6.23 -10.93 21.56
N LEU A 147 -6.40 -12.24 21.59
CA LEU A 147 -7.38 -12.90 22.44
C LEU A 147 -6.87 -12.96 23.88
N SER A 148 -7.78 -12.81 24.84
CA SER A 148 -7.49 -13.08 26.24
C SER A 148 -7.52 -14.59 26.52
N SER A 149 -6.96 -15.00 27.65
CA SER A 149 -7.05 -16.39 28.13
C SER A 149 -8.50 -16.90 28.25
N LYS A 150 -9.46 -16.01 28.53
CA LYS A 150 -10.89 -16.34 28.59
C LYS A 150 -11.45 -16.88 27.28
N ALA A 151 -10.89 -16.45 26.14
CA ALA A 151 -11.33 -16.92 24.83
C ALA A 151 -11.02 -18.41 24.62
N ALA A 152 -9.97 -18.94 25.26
CA ALA A 152 -9.61 -20.36 25.20
C ALA A 152 -10.55 -21.28 26.00
N GLU A 153 -11.30 -20.71 26.96
CA GLU A 153 -12.25 -21.47 27.79
C GLU A 153 -13.61 -21.65 27.10
N ILE A 154 -13.87 -20.92 26.01
CA ILE A 154 -15.16 -20.94 25.32
C ILE A 154 -15.08 -21.93 24.16
N LYS A 155 -15.86 -23.00 24.28
CA LYS A 155 -16.03 -23.99 23.21
C LYS A 155 -16.69 -23.35 21.99
N ASP A 156 -16.13 -23.58 20.80
CA ASP A 156 -16.64 -23.08 19.52
C ASP A 156 -16.79 -21.54 19.46
N ALA A 157 -15.90 -20.81 20.15
CA ALA A 157 -15.98 -19.35 20.18
C ALA A 157 -15.79 -18.75 18.79
N LYS A 158 -16.58 -17.71 18.48
CA LYS A 158 -16.53 -17.00 17.21
C LYS A 158 -16.40 -15.51 17.47
N LEU A 159 -15.35 -14.89 16.93
CA LEU A 159 -15.14 -13.46 17.00
C LEU A 159 -15.67 -12.83 15.70
N GLU A 160 -16.79 -12.12 15.79
CA GLU A 160 -17.34 -11.35 14.68
C GLU A 160 -16.90 -9.89 14.78
N PHE A 161 -16.65 -9.25 13.65
CA PHE A 161 -16.27 -7.85 13.63
C PHE A 161 -16.58 -7.18 12.29
N VAL A 162 -16.78 -5.87 12.37
CA VAL A 162 -16.97 -4.98 11.23
C VAL A 162 -15.84 -3.99 11.16
N CYS A 163 -15.06 -4.06 10.08
CA CYS A 163 -13.99 -3.12 9.81
C CYS A 163 -14.53 -1.90 9.07
N LYS A 164 -14.21 -0.71 9.61
CA LYS A 164 -14.64 0.57 9.05
C LYS A 164 -13.48 1.53 8.87
N MET A 165 -13.61 2.40 7.88
CA MET A 165 -12.77 3.58 7.70
C MET A 165 -13.67 4.81 7.63
N GLY A 166 -13.60 5.68 8.64
CA GLY A 166 -14.63 6.66 8.88
C GLY A 166 -16.02 6.00 9.01
N ASN A 167 -16.94 6.36 8.11
CA ASN A 167 -18.30 5.81 8.07
C ASN A 167 -18.45 4.65 7.07
N GLU A 168 -17.43 4.34 6.28
CA GLU A 168 -17.48 3.30 5.26
C GLU A 168 -17.18 1.93 5.86
N VAL A 169 -18.02 0.94 5.56
CA VAL A 169 -17.75 -0.47 5.92
C VAL A 169 -16.84 -1.06 4.85
N LEU A 170 -15.63 -1.41 5.27
CA LEU A 170 -14.62 -1.99 4.39
C LEU A 170 -14.76 -3.50 4.27
N ALA A 171 -15.04 -4.17 5.39
CA ALA A 171 -15.18 -5.62 5.44
C ALA A 171 -16.00 -6.05 6.67
N ARG A 172 -16.67 -7.20 6.54
CA ARG A 172 -17.23 -7.96 7.67
C ARG A 172 -16.51 -9.30 7.69
N ALA A 173 -16.03 -9.71 8.85
CA ALA A 173 -15.34 -10.98 8.97
C ALA A 173 -15.64 -11.63 10.31
N SER A 174 -15.39 -12.93 10.33
CA SER A 174 -15.53 -13.75 11.52
C SER A 174 -14.37 -14.72 11.65
N VAL A 175 -13.87 -14.86 12.86
CA VAL A 175 -12.80 -15.79 13.20
C VAL A 175 -13.37 -16.88 14.08
N ALA A 176 -13.34 -18.12 13.61
CA ALA A 176 -13.64 -19.28 14.43
C ALA A 176 -12.41 -19.62 15.29
N LEU A 177 -12.63 -19.81 16.58
CA LEU A 177 -11.59 -20.14 17.54
C LEU A 177 -11.62 -21.65 17.77
N VAL A 178 -10.63 -22.35 17.22
CA VAL A 178 -10.42 -23.77 17.50
C VAL A 178 -9.49 -23.88 18.70
N CYS A 179 -10.03 -24.32 19.84
CA CYS A 179 -9.25 -24.64 21.03
C CYS A 179 -8.95 -26.15 21.00
N GLU A 180 -7.68 -26.53 20.85
CA GLU A 180 -7.26 -27.91 21.11
C GLU A 180 -7.09 -28.09 22.62
N PHE A 181 -7.82 -29.05 23.20
CA PHE A 181 -7.77 -29.43 24.62
C PHE A 181 -6.72 -30.54 24.85
#